data_AF-A0A2J4PCG9-F1
#
_entry.id   AF-A0A2J4PCG9-F1
#
_cell.length_a   1.000
_cell.length_b   1.000
_cell.length_c   1.000
_cell.angle_alpha   90.00
_cell.angle_beta   90.00
_cell.angle_gamma   90.00
#
_symmetry.space_group_name_H-M   'P 1'
#
loop_
_entity.id
_entity.type
_entity.pdbx_description
1 polymer ?
#
loop_
_entity_poly.entity_id
_entity_poly.type
_entity_poly.pdbx_seq_one_letter_code
_entity_poly.pdbx_strand_id
1 'polypeptide(L)' 'MTENAEILTIPSVTLSHHRVVALAYDGLCTFEFGVAVEIFGLPHPEMGDRWYRFA' A
#
# COMPACT_ATOMS: atom_id res chain seq x y z
N MET A 1 36.56 -24.57 -4.71
CA MET A 1 35.27 -25.06 -4.18
C MET A 1 34.42 -23.82 -3.92
N THR A 2 33.49 -23.55 -4.84
CA THR A 2 32.33 -22.62 -4.76
C THR A 2 32.68 -21.17 -4.34
N GLU A 3 32.91 -20.19 -5.22
CA GLU A 3 32.03 -19.64 -6.27
C GLU A 3 30.54 -19.68 -5.86
N ASN A 4 29.83 -18.55 -5.97
CA ASN A 4 28.38 -18.36 -5.69
C ASN A 4 27.99 -17.66 -4.37
N ALA A 5 28.70 -16.59 -3.96
CA ALA A 5 28.19 -15.65 -2.95
C ALA A 5 27.64 -14.33 -3.55
N GLU A 6 27.50 -14.23 -4.88
CA GLU A 6 26.92 -13.07 -5.59
C GLU A 6 25.50 -13.34 -6.14
N ILE A 7 24.65 -14.02 -5.39
CA ILE A 7 23.23 -14.11 -5.77
C ILE A 7 22.54 -12.83 -5.29
N LEU A 8 22.47 -11.87 -6.22
CA LEU A 8 21.60 -10.69 -6.24
C LEU A 8 21.55 -9.89 -4.93
N THR A 9 22.42 -8.88 -4.84
CA THR A 9 21.99 -7.62 -4.21
C THR A 9 20.92 -7.02 -5.12
N ILE A 10 19.67 -7.50 -4.99
CA ILE A 10 18.52 -6.71 -5.38
C ILE A 10 18.69 -5.43 -4.56
N PRO A 11 18.82 -4.23 -5.17
CA PRO A 11 18.86 -3.01 -4.37
C PRO A 11 17.65 -3.10 -3.46
N SER A 12 17.85 -2.95 -2.15
CA SER A 12 16.74 -2.86 -1.20
C SER A 12 15.87 -1.72 -1.69
N VAL A 13 14.83 -2.06 -2.47
CA VAL A 13 13.84 -1.12 -2.92
C VAL A 13 13.21 -0.70 -1.62
N THR A 14 13.56 0.49 -1.15
CA THR A 14 12.88 1.09 -0.03
C THR A 14 11.49 1.40 -0.56
N LEU A 15 10.58 0.43 -0.46
CA LEU A 15 9.19 0.55 -0.93
C LEU A 15 8.54 1.61 -0.04
N SER A 16 8.62 2.87 -0.46
CA SER A 16 7.92 3.99 0.17
C SER A 16 6.46 3.58 0.39
N HIS A 17 5.87 3.94 1.53
CA HIS A 17 4.50 3.53 1.85
C HIS A 17 3.60 4.03 0.71
N HIS A 18 2.86 3.12 0.08
CA HIS A 18 1.94 3.52 -0.98
C HIS A 18 0.91 4.49 -0.39
N ARG A 19 0.65 5.61 -1.06
CA ARG A 19 -0.34 6.57 -0.58
C ARG A 19 -1.65 6.36 -1.33
N VAL A 20 -2.72 6.09 -0.59
CA VAL A 20 -4.07 5.90 -1.13
C VAL A 20 -4.92 7.09 -0.69
N VAL A 21 -5.73 7.62 -1.60
CA VAL A 21 -6.62 8.77 -1.36
C VAL A 21 -7.96 8.47 -2.02
N ALA A 22 -9.05 8.69 -1.29
CA ALA A 22 -10.40 8.63 -1.83
C ALA A 22 -10.88 10.06 -2.16
N LEU A 23 -10.91 10.41 -3.44
CA LEU A 23 -11.35 11.74 -3.87
C LEU A 23 -12.88 11.84 -3.83
N ALA A 24 -13.41 12.74 -3.01
CA ALA A 24 -14.81 13.12 -3.01
C ALA A 24 -15.08 14.23 -4.04
N TYR A 25 -16.21 14.14 -4.74
CA TYR A 25 -16.66 15.14 -5.72
C TYR A 25 -18.18 15.15 -5.85
N ASP A 26 -18.73 16.21 -6.44
CA ASP A 26 -20.18 16.38 -6.62
C ASP A 26 -20.78 15.28 -7.52
N GLY A 27 -21.84 14.64 -7.04
CA GLY A 27 -22.47 13.52 -7.74
C GLY A 27 -21.74 12.18 -7.60
N LEU A 28 -20.69 12.10 -6.77
CA LEU A 28 -20.07 10.82 -6.42
C LEU A 28 -21.10 9.89 -5.75
N CYS A 29 -21.13 8.63 -6.20
CA CYS A 29 -21.92 7.60 -5.56
C CYS A 29 -21.37 7.31 -4.15
N THR A 30 -22.19 7.55 -3.12
CA THR A 30 -21.77 7.36 -1.72
C THR A 30 -21.47 5.91 -1.37
N PHE A 31 -22.08 4.96 -2.09
CA PHE A 31 -21.81 3.54 -1.90
C PHE A 31 -20.39 3.17 -2.30
N GLU A 32 -19.95 3.59 -3.49
CA GLU A 32 -18.59 3.32 -3.99
C GLU A 32 -17.55 4.01 -3.12
N PHE A 33 -17.83 5.24 -2.68
CA PHE A 33 -16.99 5.94 -1.71
C PHE A 33 -16.92 5.19 -0.36
N GLY A 34 -18.05 4.71 0.14
CA GLY A 34 -18.13 3.93 1.37
C GLY A 34 -17.28 2.66 1.33
N VAL A 35 -17.31 1.91 0.23
CA VAL A 35 -16.47 0.72 0.02
C VAL A 35 -14.98 1.07 0.08
N ALA A 36 -14.56 2.17 -0.57
CA ALA A 36 -13.17 2.61 -0.52
C ALA A 36 -12.73 2.95 0.91
N VAL A 37 -13.59 3.64 1.69
CA VAL A 37 -13.29 3.98 3.09
C VAL A 37 -13.31 2.76 4.00
N GLU A 38 -14.17 1.76 3.76
CA GLU A 38 -14.18 0.52 4.54
C GLU A 38 -12.93 -0.32 4.32
N ILE A 39 -12.44 -0.41 3.07
CA ILE A 39 -11.23 -1.16 2.73
C ILE A 39 -9.95 -0.42 3.13
N PHE A 40 -9.87 0.90 2.98
CA PHE A 40 -8.63 1.66 3.19
C PHE A 40 -8.58 2.47 4.47
N GLY A 41 -9.73 2.72 5.12
CA GLY A 41 -9.82 3.53 6.34
C GLY A 41 -9.48 2.76 7.61
N LEU A 42 -9.57 1.43 7.58
CA LEU A 42 -9.22 0.58 8.72
C LEU A 42 -7.72 0.31 8.79
N PRO A 43 -7.12 0.21 9.99
CA PRO A 43 -5.75 -0.28 10.14
C PRO A 43 -5.71 -1.77 9.85
N HIS A 44 -4.70 -2.20 9.08
CA HIS A 44 -4.50 -3.59 8.70
C HIS A 44 -3.10 -4.07 9.13
N PRO A 45 -2.88 -4.27 10.44
CA PRO A 45 -1.58 -4.67 10.98
C PRO A 45 -1.05 -5.98 10.38
N GLU A 46 -1.94 -6.84 9.88
CA GLU A 46 -1.62 -8.10 9.22
C GLU A 46 -0.81 -7.94 7.92
N MET A 47 -0.87 -6.77 7.26
CA MET A 47 -0.11 -6.50 6.03
C MET A 47 1.19 -5.70 6.28
N GLY A 48 1.45 -5.34 7.54
CA GLY A 48 2.64 -4.62 7.98
C GLY A 48 2.66 -3.13 7.64
N ASP A 49 3.55 -2.40 8.33
CA ASP A 49 3.59 -0.93 8.33
C ASP A 49 3.91 -0.28 6.97
N ARG A 50 4.40 -1.08 6.01
CA ARG A 50 4.81 -0.61 4.67
C ARG A 50 3.71 -0.72 3.62
N TRP A 51 2.52 -1.26 3.95
CA TRP A 51 1.48 -1.51 2.97
C TRP A 51 0.97 -0.22 2.30
N TYR A 52 0.28 0.65 3.05
CA TYR A 52 -0.12 1.96 2.57
C TYR A 52 -0.35 2.96 3.72
N ARG A 53 -0.48 4.23 3.35
CA ARG A 53 -1.08 5.29 4.18
C ARG A 53 -2.32 5.82 3.46
N PHE A 54 -3.46 5.80 4.15
CA PHE A 54 -4.69 6.44 3.70
C PHE A 54 -4.75 7.88 4.22
N ALA A 55 -5.18 8.83 3.39
CA ALA A 55 -5.20 10.26 3.69
C ALA A 55 -6.39 10.97 3.03
#